data_AF-A0A6J4N4B5-F1
#
_entry.id   AF-A0A6J4N4B5-F1
#
_cell.length_a   1.000
_cell.length_b   1.000
_cell.length_c   1.000
_cell.angle_alpha   90.00
_cell.angle_beta   90.00
_cell.angle_gamma   90.00
#
_symmetry.space_group_name_H-M   'P 1'
#
loop_
_entity.id
_entity.type
_entity.pdbx_description
1 polymer ?
#
loop_
_entity_poly.entity_id
_entity_poly.type
_entity_poly.pdbx_seq_one_letter_code
_entity_poly.pdbx_strand_id
1 'polypeptide(L)'
;MSAGIVLVTSDDAVMWLLAAGPAGAVATYWALYRYYRNTDKSHAFERDTLIQARPVEGAQEKVDHISRTRDSDIDGDNSSDHRSRVERLR
;
A
#
# COMPACT_ATOMS: atom_id res chain seq x y z
N MET A 1 -17.06 2.91 -48.47
CA MET A 1 -16.22 2.79 -47.26
C MET A 1 -15.04 3.74 -47.42
N SER A 2 -15.15 4.99 -46.95
CA SER A 2 -14.07 5.99 -47.07
C SER A 2 -14.14 7.06 -45.96
N ALA A 3 -14.75 6.73 -44.82
CA ALA A 3 -14.87 7.65 -43.67
C ALA A 3 -13.54 7.83 -42.91
N GLY A 4 -12.54 6.95 -43.12
CA GLY A 4 -11.26 7.00 -42.40
C GLY A 4 -10.27 8.07 -42.89
N ILE A 5 -10.39 8.53 -44.14
CA ILE A 5 -9.47 9.52 -44.73
C ILE A 5 -9.93 10.97 -44.47
N VAL A 6 -11.22 11.19 -44.21
CA VAL A 6 -11.79 12.54 -44.05
C VAL A 6 -11.48 13.16 -42.68
N LEU A 7 -11.09 12.36 -41.68
CA LEU A 7 -10.77 12.89 -40.34
C LEU A 7 -9.40 13.59 -40.27
N VAL A 8 -8.49 13.37 -41.22
CA VAL A 8 -7.11 13.89 -41.19
C VAL A 8 -6.94 15.21 -41.96
N THR A 9 -7.98 15.70 -42.64
CA THR A 9 -7.89 16.90 -43.48
C THR A 9 -8.05 18.23 -42.73
N SER A 10 -8.46 18.21 -41.45
CA SER A 10 -8.55 19.41 -40.62
C SER A 10 -7.28 19.58 -39.76
N ASP A 11 -6.72 20.78 -39.76
CA ASP A 11 -5.49 21.12 -39.04
C ASP A 11 -5.55 20.75 -37.55
N ASP A 12 -6.71 20.94 -36.90
CA ASP A 12 -6.93 20.54 -35.51
C ASP A 12 -6.76 19.02 -35.29
N ALA A 13 -7.28 18.20 -36.20
CA ALA A 13 -7.20 16.74 -36.09
C ALA A 13 -5.75 16.26 -36.24
N VAL A 14 -4.96 16.91 -37.10
CA VAL A 14 -3.52 16.65 -37.25
C VAL A 14 -2.77 17.02 -35.97
N MET A 15 -3.09 18.18 -35.36
CA MET A 15 -2.47 18.61 -34.10
C MET A 15 -2.79 17.67 -32.94
N TRP A 16 -4.04 17.22 -32.81
CA TRP A 16 -4.43 16.23 -31.80
C TRP A 16 -3.73 14.88 -31.99
N LEU A 17 -3.62 14.41 -33.24
CA LEU A 17 -2.93 13.17 -33.56
C LEU A 17 -1.43 13.26 -33.24
N LEU A 18 -0.79 14.39 -33.53
CA LEU A 18 0.61 14.64 -33.19
C LEU A 18 0.82 14.66 -31.67
N ALA A 19 -0.10 15.28 -30.92
CA ALA A 19 -0.04 15.34 -29.47
C ALA A 19 -0.30 13.99 -28.79
N ALA A 20 -1.06 13.09 -29.43
CA ALA A 20 -1.44 11.80 -28.85
C ALA A 20 -0.25 10.92 -28.46
N GLY A 21 0.84 10.96 -29.25
CA GLY A 21 2.07 10.20 -28.96
C GLY A 21 2.74 10.65 -27.66
N PRO A 22 3.23 11.91 -27.58
CA PRO A 22 3.85 12.44 -26.36
C PRO A 22 2.92 12.40 -25.14
N ALA A 23 1.63 12.73 -25.32
CA ALA A 23 0.66 12.66 -24.23
C ALA A 23 0.49 11.23 -23.71
N GLY A 24 0.39 10.24 -24.61
CA GLY A 24 0.32 8.83 -24.25
C GLY A 24 1.56 8.33 -23.51
N ALA A 25 2.76 8.74 -23.96
CA ALA A 25 4.02 8.38 -23.32
C ALA A 25 4.11 8.93 -21.88
N VAL A 26 3.81 10.23 -21.70
CA VAL A 26 3.81 10.88 -20.38
C VAL A 26 2.75 10.25 -19.47
N ALA A 27 1.54 10.03 -19.98
CA ALA A 27 0.46 9.41 -19.21
C ALA A 27 0.84 7.99 -18.74
N THR A 28 1.41 7.18 -19.63
CA THR A 28 1.84 5.81 -19.31
C THR A 28 2.94 5.80 -18.26
N TYR A 29 3.98 6.62 -18.44
CA TYR A 29 5.06 6.75 -17.46
C TYR A 29 4.52 7.20 -16.10
N TRP A 30 3.65 8.21 -16.06
CA TRP A 30 3.10 8.74 -14.83
C TRP A 30 2.21 7.74 -14.10
N ALA A 31 1.39 6.97 -14.83
CA ALA A 31 0.56 5.92 -14.26
C ALA A 31 1.40 4.83 -13.58
N LEU A 32 2.45 4.35 -14.27
CA LEU A 32 3.39 3.37 -13.70
C LEU A 32 4.17 3.94 -12.52
N TYR A 33 4.66 5.17 -12.66
CA TYR A 33 5.35 5.87 -11.58
C TYR A 33 4.47 5.92 -10.35
N ARG A 34 3.23 6.42 -10.45
CA ARG A 34 2.31 6.55 -9.31
C ARG A 34 1.91 5.19 -8.72
N TYR A 35 1.72 4.17 -9.56
CA TYR A 35 1.40 2.81 -9.11
C TYR A 35 2.49 2.23 -8.20
N TYR A 36 3.77 2.43 -8.54
CA TYR A 36 4.89 1.88 -7.76
C TYR A 36 5.41 2.83 -6.68
N ARG A 37 5.39 4.14 -6.92
CA ARG A 37 6.02 5.13 -6.02
C ARG A 37 5.17 5.49 -4.82
N ASN A 38 3.93 5.02 -4.70
CA ASN A 38 3.05 5.19 -3.53
C ASN A 38 3.08 6.59 -2.90
N THR A 39 3.44 7.63 -3.67
CA THR A 39 3.79 8.96 -3.13
C THR A 39 2.52 9.70 -2.69
N ASP A 40 1.38 9.26 -3.18
CA ASP A 40 0.04 9.73 -2.84
C ASP A 40 -0.68 8.84 -1.81
N LYS A 41 -0.04 7.78 -1.32
CA LYS A 41 -0.57 6.94 -0.25
C LYS A 41 0.03 7.41 1.07
N SER A 42 -0.77 8.13 1.86
CA SER A 42 -0.43 8.45 3.25
C SER A 42 -0.18 7.14 4.00
N HIS A 43 1.01 7.00 4.58
CA HIS A 43 1.34 5.90 5.48
C HIS A 43 0.27 5.87 6.57
N ALA A 44 -0.43 4.74 6.73
CA ALA A 44 -1.51 4.54 7.69
C ALA A 44 -1.13 4.76 9.18
N PHE A 45 0.07 5.28 9.46
CA PHE A 45 0.68 5.37 10.78
C PHE A 45 0.62 6.77 11.40
N GLU A 46 -0.14 7.71 10.83
CA GLU A 46 -0.26 9.06 11.41
C GLU A 46 -1.19 9.11 12.64
N ARG A 47 -2.02 8.10 12.89
CA ARG A 47 -2.90 8.04 14.08
C ARG A 47 -2.69 6.83 14.99
N ASP A 48 -2.16 5.72 14.48
CA ASP A 48 -2.03 4.46 15.23
C ASP A 48 -0.76 4.34 16.10
N THR A 49 0.09 5.38 16.09
CA THR A 49 1.37 5.41 16.83
C THR A 49 1.30 6.22 18.13
N LEU A 50 0.09 6.60 18.58
CA LEU A 50 -0.07 7.10 19.94
C LEU A 50 0.00 5.94 20.93
N ILE A 51 1.22 5.55 21.30
CA ILE A 51 1.47 4.60 22.38
C ILE A 51 1.18 5.31 23.70
N GLN A 52 -0.04 5.19 24.21
CA GLN A 52 -0.31 5.51 25.61
C GLN A 52 0.27 4.39 26.46
N ALA A 53 1.39 4.68 27.13
CA ALA A 53 1.96 3.77 28.10
C ALA A 53 0.96 3.61 29.26
N ARG A 54 0.29 2.47 29.31
CA ARG A 54 -0.48 2.07 30.48
C ARG A 54 0.50 1.57 31.55
N PRO A 55 0.35 1.96 32.83
CA PRO A 55 1.20 1.42 33.88
C PRO A 55 1.06 -0.11 33.89
N VAL A 56 2.20 -0.80 33.93
CA VAL A 56 2.23 -2.27 34.03
C VAL A 56 1.95 -2.61 35.49
N GLU A 57 0.68 -2.55 35.88
CA GLU A 57 0.23 -2.98 37.20
C GLU A 57 -0.07 -4.48 37.14
N GLY A 58 0.85 -5.26 37.71
CA GLY A 58 0.72 -6.70 37.84
C GLY A 58 1.93 -7.23 38.58
N ALA A 59 1.73 -7.86 39.73
CA ALA A 59 2.78 -8.62 40.38
C ALA A 59 3.25 -9.69 39.40
N GLN A 60 4.55 -9.74 39.09
CA GLN A 60 5.10 -10.80 38.25
C GLN A 60 5.02 -12.12 39.01
N GLU A 61 3.96 -12.88 38.78
CA GLU A 61 3.87 -14.27 39.20
C GLU A 61 4.34 -15.15 38.04
N LYS A 62 5.42 -15.91 38.28
CA LYS A 62 5.92 -16.87 37.31
C LYS A 62 4.96 -18.06 37.29
N VAL A 63 4.06 -18.08 36.31
CA VAL A 63 3.00 -19.09 36.21
C VAL A 63 3.52 -20.43 35.64
N ASP A 64 4.55 -20.40 34.78
CA ASP A 64 5.09 -21.62 34.17
C ASP A 64 6.55 -21.49 33.69
N HIS A 65 7.18 -22.61 33.37
CA HIS A 65 8.51 -22.70 32.75
C HIS A 65 8.52 -23.75 31.63
N ILE A 66 8.55 -23.31 30.39
CA ILE A 66 8.63 -24.18 29.20
C ILE A 66 10.11 -24.37 28.84
N SER A 67 10.57 -25.63 28.82
CA SER A 67 11.97 -26.01 28.54
C SER A 67 12.23 -26.49 27.11
N ARG A 68 11.15 -26.69 26.32
CA ARG A 68 11.20 -27.02 24.89
C ARG A 68 10.00 -26.42 24.19
N THR A 69 10.23 -25.45 23.32
CA THR A 69 9.21 -24.96 22.39
C THR A 69 9.10 -25.98 21.25
N ARG A 70 7.94 -26.63 21.11
CA ARG A 70 7.60 -27.41 19.90
C ARG A 70 6.85 -26.56 18.88
N ASP A 71 6.21 -25.49 19.34
CA ASP A 71 5.59 -24.51 18.46
C ASP A 71 6.63 -23.56 17.90
N SER A 72 6.60 -23.39 16.57
CA SER A 72 7.39 -22.39 15.86
C SER A 72 6.83 -20.97 16.01
N ASP A 73 5.59 -20.86 16.48
CA ASP A 73 4.77 -19.65 16.38
C ASP A 73 4.15 -19.31 17.74
N ILE A 74 3.83 -18.03 17.95
CA ILE A 74 3.23 -17.54 19.19
C ILE A 74 1.72 -17.42 18.97
N ASP A 75 0.93 -17.95 19.90
CA ASP A 75 -0.52 -17.78 19.87
C ASP A 75 -0.89 -16.28 19.85
N GLY A 76 -1.58 -15.86 18.79
CA GLY A 76 -1.95 -14.46 18.57
C GLY A 76 -0.88 -13.60 17.88
N ASP A 77 0.16 -14.22 17.30
CA ASP A 77 1.11 -13.48 16.47
C ASP A 77 0.45 -12.85 15.24
N ASN A 78 1.11 -11.82 14.71
CA ASN A 78 0.66 -11.10 13.52
C ASN A 78 1.56 -11.37 12.31
N SER A 79 2.26 -12.51 12.28
CA SER A 79 3.25 -12.86 11.25
C SER A 79 2.64 -12.93 9.84
N SER A 80 1.36 -13.28 9.73
CA SER A 80 0.62 -13.32 8.46
C SER A 80 -0.10 -12.00 8.12
N ASP A 81 -0.34 -11.14 9.12
CA ASP A 81 -0.96 -9.82 8.97
C ASP A 81 -0.23 -8.77 9.83
N HIS A 82 0.94 -8.37 9.35
CA HIS A 82 1.87 -7.46 10.02
C HIS A 82 1.28 -6.08 10.36
N ARG A 83 0.09 -5.73 9.83
CA ARG A 83 -0.56 -4.45 10.09
C ARG A 83 -1.55 -4.50 11.25
N SER A 84 -1.96 -5.69 11.68
CA SER A 84 -2.73 -5.90 12.90
C SER A 84 -1.80 -5.91 14.12
N ARG A 85 -2.27 -5.39 15.27
CA ARG A 85 -1.50 -5.46 16.51
C ARG A 85 -1.72 -6.81 17.16
N VAL A 86 -0.62 -7.42 17.63
CA VAL A 86 -0.66 -8.61 18.51
C VAL A 86 -1.51 -8.29 19.73
N GLU A 87 -2.50 -9.15 19.99
CA GLU A 87 -3.34 -9.07 21.18
C GLU A 87 -2.52 -9.53 22.38
N ARG A 88 -2.40 -8.69 23.41
CA ARG A 88 -1.78 -9.11 24.67
C ARG A 88 -2.88 -9.79 25.50
N LEU A 89 -2.57 -11.00 25.95
CA LEU A 89 -3.34 -11.87 26.85
C LEU A 89 -4.44 -11.14 27.64
N ARG A 90 -5.64 -11.72 27.64
CA ARG A 90 -6.83 -11.21 28.32
C ARG A 90 -6.79 -11.46 29.83
#